data_AF-A0A1G3XZL5-F1
#
_entry.id   AF-A0A1G3XZL5-F1
#
_cell.length_a   1.000
_cell.length_b   1.000
_cell.length_c   1.000
_cell.angle_alpha   90.00
_cell.angle_beta   90.00
_cell.angle_gamma   90.00
#
_symmetry.space_group_name_H-M   'P 1'
#
loop_
_entity.id
_entity.type
_entity.pdbx_description
1 polymer ?
#
loop_
_entity_poly.entity_id
_entity_poly.type
_entity_poly.pdbx_seq_one_letter_code
_entity_poly.pdbx_strand_id
1 'polypeptide(L)' 'MKKIFLLAFLFLLPAVSYSQPSILFNKESHDFGTVAQGDIIKHAFIFTNTGDEDLIIEKLAPS' A
#
# COMPACT_ATOMS: atom_id res chain seq x y z
N MET A 1 33.80 -3.52 31.96
CA MET A 1 32.41 -3.16 32.29
C MET A 1 31.81 -2.07 31.39
N LYS A 2 32.56 -1.05 30.93
CA LYS A 2 32.05 -0.01 30.01
C LYS A 2 31.61 -0.53 28.62
N LYS A 3 32.28 -1.55 28.08
CA LYS A 3 31.98 -2.13 26.75
C LYS A 3 30.68 -2.96 26.70
N ILE A 4 30.29 -3.58 27.82
CA ILE A 4 29.01 -4.31 27.94
C ILE A 4 27.82 -3.34 27.98
N PHE A 5 27.97 -2.19 28.65
CA PHE A 5 26.96 -1.14 28.63
C PHE A 5 26.73 -0.57 27.23
N LEU A 6 27.79 -0.46 26.41
CA LEU A 6 27.69 0.03 25.03
C LEU A 6 26.95 -0.96 24.11
N LEU A 7 27.10 -2.27 24.33
CA LEU A 7 26.44 -3.32 23.55
C LEU A 7 24.94 -3.43 23.89
N ALA A 8 24.57 -3.24 25.16
CA ALA A 8 23.17 -3.18 25.60
C ALA A 8 22.44 -1.92 25.09
N PHE A 9 23.16 -0.80 24.97
CA PHE A 9 22.61 0.45 24.41
C PHE A 9 22.31 0.35 22.90
N LEU A 10 23.08 -0.46 22.16
CA LEU A 10 22.85 -0.70 20.73
C LEU A 10 21.56 -1.52 20.45
N PHE A 11 21.09 -2.31 21.43
CA PHE A 11 19.83 -3.05 21.37
C PHE A 11 18.59 -2.21 21.75
N LEU A 12 18.79 -1.00 22.27
CA LEU A 12 17.73 -0.07 22.69
C LEU A 12 17.44 1.02 21.67
N LEU A 13 18.02 0.96 20.47
CA LEU A 13 17.66 1.86 19.39
C LEU A 13 16.18 1.63 19.04
N PRO A 14 15.28 2.60 19.25
CA PRO A 14 13.92 2.45 18.76
C PRO A 14 14.00 2.28 17.25
N ALA A 15 13.41 1.20 16.73
CA ALA A 15 13.15 1.09 15.31
C ALA A 15 12.24 2.27 14.95
N VAL A 16 12.80 3.28 14.28
CA VAL A 16 12.03 4.41 13.79
C VAL A 16 11.16 3.87 12.67
N SER A 17 9.89 3.61 12.97
CA SER A 17 8.88 3.35 11.96
C SER A 17 8.52 4.68 11.31
N TYR A 18 8.73 4.76 10.00
CA TYR A 18 8.31 5.92 9.23
C TYR A 18 6.83 5.75 8.86
N SER A 19 6.04 6.75 9.20
CA SER A 19 4.65 6.84 8.76
C SER A 19 4.63 7.05 7.25
N GLN A 20 3.83 6.26 6.53
CA GLN A 20 3.74 6.33 5.07
C GLN A 20 2.37 5.84 4.57
N PRO A 21 1.83 6.45 3.50
CA PRO A 21 0.62 5.94 2.86
C PRO A 21 0.90 4.57 2.25
N SER A 22 -0.11 3.70 2.26
CA SER A 22 -0.01 2.36 1.69
C SER A 22 -1.34 1.97 1.06
N ILE A 23 -1.32 1.66 -0.23
CA ILE A 23 -2.52 1.29 -0.98
C ILE A 23 -2.63 -0.24 -1.06
N LEU A 24 -3.78 -0.78 -0.67
CA LEU A 24 -4.10 -2.19 -0.81
C LEU A 24 -5.34 -2.37 -1.69
N PHE A 25 -5.17 -2.98 -2.85
CA PHE A 25 -6.28 -3.32 -3.74
C PHE A 25 -6.94 -4.64 -3.34
N ASN A 26 -8.27 -4.70 -3.41
CA ASN A 26 -8.99 -5.96 -3.24
C ASN A 26 -8.70 -6.92 -4.41
N LYS A 27 -8.66 -6.36 -5.62
CA LYS A 27 -8.23 -7.00 -6.86
C LYS A 27 -7.49 -6.00 -7.72
N GLU A 28 -6.40 -6.43 -8.34
CA GLU A 28 -5.59 -5.60 -9.25
C GLU A 28 -5.96 -5.81 -10.72
N SER A 29 -6.75 -6.85 -11.01
CA SER A 29 -7.22 -7.16 -12.36
C SER A 29 -8.66 -7.63 -12.36
N HIS A 30 -9.31 -7.42 -13.50
CA HIS A 30 -10.66 -7.91 -13.76
C HIS A 30 -10.73 -8.43 -15.19
N ASP A 31 -11.14 -9.68 -15.34
CA ASP A 31 -11.48 -10.27 -16.64
C ASP A 31 -12.98 -10.10 -16.87
N PHE A 32 -13.33 -9.36 -17.91
CA PHE A 32 -14.71 -9.17 -18.33
C PHE A 32 -15.28 -10.42 -19.03
N GLY A 33 -14.44 -11.36 -19.45
CA GLY A 33 -14.82 -12.55 -20.17
C GLY A 33 -15.43 -12.25 -21.53
N THR A 34 -16.43 -13.04 -21.91
CA THR A 34 -17.18 -12.84 -23.15
C THR A 34 -18.24 -11.76 -22.95
N VAL A 35 -18.15 -10.69 -23.73
CA VAL A 35 -19.07 -9.55 -23.68
C VAL A 35 -19.78 -9.40 -25.03
N ALA A 36 -21.08 -9.10 -25.02
CA ALA A 36 -21.81 -8.92 -26.27
C ALA A 36 -21.52 -7.55 -26.88
N GLN A 37 -21.58 -7.47 -28.21
CA GLN A 37 -21.37 -6.21 -28.91
C GLN A 37 -22.48 -5.21 -28.55
N GLY A 38 -22.08 -4.03 -28.09
CA GLY A 38 -22.99 -2.96 -27.69
C GLY A 38 -23.26 -2.90 -26.19
N ASP A 39 -22.80 -3.88 -25.41
CA ASP A 39 -22.96 -3.84 -23.95
C ASP A 39 -22.04 -2.78 -23.33
N ILE A 40 -22.62 -1.99 -22.42
CA ILE A 40 -21.85 -1.06 -21.57
C ILE A 40 -21.65 -1.73 -20.22
N ILE A 41 -20.45 -2.25 -20.01
CA ILE A 41 -20.05 -2.87 -18.75
C ILE A 41 -19.17 -1.92 -17.94
N LYS A 42 -19.24 -2.04 -16.62
CA LYS A 42 -18.46 -1.23 -15.67
C LYS A 42 -17.88 -2.14 -14.60
N HIS A 43 -16.65 -1.87 -14.21
CA HIS A 43 -16.02 -2.46 -13.05
C HIS A 43 -15.43 -1.36 -12.18
N ALA A 44 -15.54 -1.50 -10.86
CA ALA A 44 -14.96 -0.59 -9.89
C ALA A 44 -13.87 -1.31 -9.10
N PHE A 45 -12.65 -0.79 -9.16
CA PHE A 45 -11.55 -1.26 -8.33
C PHE A 45 -11.65 -0.62 -6.95
N ILE A 46 -11.80 -1.46 -5.93
CA ILE A 46 -11.86 -1.03 -4.53
C ILE A 46 -10.48 -1.21 -3.91
N PHE A 47 -10.00 -0.16 -3.25
CA PHE A 47 -8.77 -0.19 -2.47
C PHE A 47 -8.97 0.48 -1.12
N THR A 48 -8.05 0.18 -0.21
CA THR A 48 -7.99 0.77 1.14
C THR A 48 -6.62 1.39 1.34
N ASN A 49 -6.57 2.58 1.93
CA ASN A 49 -5.33 3.09 2.51
C ASN A 49 -5.07 2.36 3.83
N THR A 50 -4.11 1.44 3.84
CA THR A 50 -3.67 0.70 5.03
C THR A 50 -2.47 1.36 5.70
N GLY A 51 -2.00 2.49 5.15
CA GLY A 51 -0.97 3.32 5.75
C GLY A 51 -1.52 4.14 6.91
N ASP A 52 -0.61 4.82 7.59
CA ASP A 52 -0.86 5.70 8.73
C ASP A 52 -0.75 7.20 8.37
N GLU A 53 -0.62 7.51 7.07
CA GLU A 53 -0.66 8.85 6.48
C GLU A 53 -1.69 8.92 5.33
N ASP A 54 -2.05 10.14 4.93
CA ASP A 54 -2.98 10.39 3.83
C ASP A 54 -2.44 9.87 2.48
N LEU A 55 -3.25 9.09 1.78
CA LEU A 55 -2.96 8.59 0.43
C LEU A 55 -3.55 9.56 -0.62
N ILE A 56 -2.68 10.36 -1.26
CA ILE A 56 -3.06 11.28 -2.33
C ILE A 56 -2.83 10.62 -3.69
N ILE A 57 -3.89 10.54 -4.51
CA ILE A 57 -3.79 10.02 -5.89
C ILE A 57 -3.51 11.17 -6.84
N GLU A 58 -2.26 11.30 -7.29
CA GLU A 58 -1.83 12.42 -8.16
C GLU A 58 -2.17 12.20 -9.64
N LYS A 59 -2.12 10.94 -10.11
CA LYS A 59 -2.33 10.60 -11.52
C LYS A 59 -2.97 9.24 -11.67
N LEU A 60 -3.92 9.15 -12.60
CA LEU A 60 -4.50 7.92 -13.09
C LEU A 60 -4.27 7.86 -14.61
N ALA A 61 -3.76 6.74 -15.09
CA ALA A 61 -3.53 6.51 -16.52
C ALA A 61 -4.08 5.14 -16.92
N PRO A 62 -4.81 5.03 -18.04
CA PRO A 62 -5.10 3.74 -18.63
C PRO A 62 -3.80 3.12 -19.16
N SER A 63 -3.65 1.81 -18.95
CA SER A 63 -2.60 0.98 -19.55
C SER A 63 -2.93 0.62 -20.99
#